data_AF-A0A7V9T1X2-F1
#
_entry.id   AF-A0A7V9T1X2-F1
#
_cell.length_a   1.000
_cell.length_b   1.000
_cell.length_c   1.000
_cell.angle_alpha   90.00
_cell.angle_beta   90.00
_cell.angle_gamma   90.00
#
_symmetry.space_group_name_H-M   'P 1'
#
loop_
_entity.id
_entity.type
_entity.pdbx_description
1 polymer ?
#
loop_
_entity_poly.entity_id
_entity_poly.type
_entity_poly.pdbx_seq_one_letter_code
_entity_poly.pdbx_strand_id
1 'polypeptide(L)'
;MILNARERLALGNLCEVVDCDRVRIRRDPGDLIRSLVLAVSGGRAVALGNDVFLPAGEAGNVALLAHELTHCGQYQQWGPLTYYGRGLVDRIREVLHLRLGVGESPYRYAADDRPFTAYGMEQQGQIVEDCFNGDATAAGISPYRPASRTV
;
A
#
# COMPACT_ATOMS: atom_id res chain seq x y z
N MET A 1 6.27 -13.13 -8.83
CA MET A 1 5.63 -12.96 -10.15
C MET A 1 5.37 -11.46 -10.37
N ILE A 2 5.45 -10.95 -11.60
CA ILE A 2 5.08 -9.55 -11.89
C ILE A 2 3.54 -9.43 -11.92
N LEU A 3 3.01 -8.22 -11.78
CA LEU A 3 1.58 -7.93 -12.01
C LEU A 3 1.10 -8.49 -13.34
N ASN A 4 -0.04 -9.21 -13.33
CA ASN A 4 -0.65 -9.70 -14.57
C ASN A 4 -1.42 -8.58 -15.30
N ALA A 5 -1.80 -8.83 -16.56
CA ALA A 5 -2.47 -7.82 -17.39
C ALA A 5 -3.80 -7.31 -16.80
N ARG A 6 -4.57 -8.19 -16.13
CA ARG A 6 -5.84 -7.82 -15.50
C ARG A 6 -5.63 -6.89 -14.31
N GLU A 7 -4.61 -7.15 -13.50
CA GLU A 7 -4.25 -6.31 -12.36
C GLU A 7 -3.72 -4.96 -12.83
N ARG A 8 -2.83 -4.94 -13.84
CA ARG A 8 -2.34 -3.69 -14.43
C ARG A 8 -3.49 -2.84 -14.95
N LEU A 9 -4.45 -3.44 -15.64
CA LEU A 9 -5.64 -2.74 -16.11
C LEU A 9 -6.44 -2.19 -14.93
N ALA A 10 -6.70 -3.00 -13.89
CA ALA A 10 -7.48 -2.58 -12.73
C ALA A 10 -6.81 -1.45 -11.93
N LEU A 11 -5.47 -1.40 -11.93
CA LEU A 11 -4.66 -0.38 -11.28
C LEU A 11 -4.73 1.00 -11.95
N GLY A 12 -5.35 1.10 -13.13
CA GLY A 12 -5.55 2.36 -13.84
C GLY A 12 -4.24 3.12 -14.03
N ASN A 13 -4.18 4.37 -13.57
CA ASN A 13 -2.99 5.22 -13.72
C ASN A 13 -1.89 4.95 -12.67
N LEU A 14 -2.09 4.05 -11.71
CA LEU A 14 -1.11 3.84 -10.64
C LEU A 14 0.24 3.34 -11.18
N CYS A 15 0.21 2.43 -12.17
CA CYS A 15 1.42 1.93 -12.82
C CYS A 15 2.08 2.91 -13.81
N GLU A 16 1.49 4.08 -14.04
CA GLU A 16 2.15 5.18 -14.77
C GLU A 16 3.10 5.96 -13.86
N VAL A 17 2.85 5.93 -12.54
CA VAL A 17 3.62 6.66 -11.53
C VAL A 17 4.55 5.72 -10.77
N VAL A 18 4.08 4.52 -10.42
CA VAL A 18 4.88 3.46 -9.83
C VAL A 18 5.45 2.60 -10.94
N ASP A 19 6.77 2.37 -10.93
CA ASP A 19 7.41 1.43 -11.85
C ASP A 19 7.03 -0.01 -11.48
N CYS A 20 5.86 -0.42 -11.98
CA CYS A 20 5.24 -1.73 -11.77
C CYS A 20 6.03 -2.88 -12.42
N ASP A 21 6.94 -2.59 -13.35
CA ASP A 21 7.81 -3.59 -13.98
C ASP A 21 8.92 -4.03 -13.01
N ARG A 22 9.31 -3.16 -12.07
CA ARG A 22 10.25 -3.48 -11.00
C ARG A 22 9.61 -4.20 -9.82
N VAL A 23 8.28 -4.17 -9.72
CA VAL A 23 7.56 -4.76 -8.57
C VAL A 23 7.33 -6.26 -8.75
N ARG A 24 7.64 -7.02 -7.69
CA ARG A 24 7.41 -8.46 -7.60
C ARG A 24 6.31 -8.74 -6.59
N ILE A 25 5.24 -9.36 -7.05
CA ILE A 25 4.18 -9.86 -6.17
C ILE A 25 4.48 -11.31 -5.81
N ARG A 26 4.60 -11.58 -4.50
CA ARG A 26 4.83 -12.89 -3.91
C ARG A 26 3.52 -13.46 -3.41
N ARG A 27 2.98 -14.41 -4.17
CA ARG A 27 1.68 -15.06 -3.92
C ARG A 27 1.81 -16.55 -3.64
N ASP A 28 2.93 -17.15 -4.01
CA ASP A 28 3.14 -18.58 -3.92
C ASP A 28 3.11 -19.04 -2.45
N PRO A 29 2.18 -19.95 -2.06
CA PRO A 29 2.18 -20.57 -0.75
C PRO A 29 3.49 -21.28 -0.38
N GLY A 30 4.24 -21.77 -1.38
CA GLY A 30 5.53 -22.43 -1.19
C GLY A 30 6.73 -21.49 -1.02
N ASP A 31 6.56 -20.18 -1.19
CA ASP A 31 7.64 -19.21 -1.00
C ASP A 31 7.97 -19.04 0.49
N LEU A 32 9.13 -19.55 0.90
CA LEU A 32 9.61 -19.49 2.28
C LEU A 32 9.85 -18.06 2.77
N ILE A 33 10.31 -17.16 1.88
CA ILE A 33 10.52 -15.75 2.22
C ILE A 33 9.17 -15.12 2.52
N ARG A 34 8.17 -15.39 1.68
CA ARG A 34 6.80 -14.92 1.91
C ARG A 34 6.23 -15.45 3.21
N SER A 35 6.36 -16.74 3.47
CA SER A 35 5.87 -17.35 4.71
C SER A 35 6.48 -16.69 5.95
N LEU A 36 7.78 -16.43 5.93
CA LEU A 36 8.48 -15.74 7.02
C LEU A 36 8.00 -14.30 7.19
N VAL A 37 7.93 -13.52 6.10
CA VAL A 37 7.49 -12.11 6.15
C VAL A 37 6.03 -11.99 6.62
N LEU A 38 5.14 -12.87 6.16
CA LEU A 38 3.76 -12.90 6.59
C LEU A 38 3.64 -13.32 8.07
N ALA A 39 4.46 -14.25 8.54
CA ALA A 39 4.47 -14.60 9.97
C ALA A 39 4.88 -13.41 10.85
N VAL A 40 5.90 -12.65 10.45
CA VAL A 40 6.38 -11.47 11.20
C VAL A 40 5.38 -10.31 11.16
N SER A 41 4.65 -10.14 10.06
CA SER A 41 3.62 -9.11 9.90
C SER A 41 2.26 -9.47 10.50
N GLY A 42 2.10 -10.66 11.09
CA GLY A 42 0.83 -11.12 11.66
C GLY A 42 -0.21 -11.51 10.61
N GLY A 43 0.25 -11.95 9.43
CA GLY A 43 -0.59 -12.38 8.32
C GLY A 43 -1.15 -11.23 7.47
N ARG A 44 -0.61 -10.01 7.62
CA ARG A 44 -1.02 -8.83 6.85
C ARG A 44 -0.22 -8.74 5.55
N ALA A 45 -0.82 -8.10 4.54
CA ALA A 45 -0.06 -7.70 3.36
C ALA A 45 1.03 -6.69 3.75
N VAL A 46 2.14 -6.71 3.02
CA VAL A 46 3.25 -5.79 3.24
C VAL A 46 4.10 -5.62 1.99
N ALA A 47 4.55 -4.40 1.76
CA ALA A 47 5.58 -4.05 0.79
C ALA A 47 6.95 -3.87 1.48
N LEU A 48 7.96 -4.61 0.99
CA LEU A 48 9.35 -4.43 1.38
C LEU A 48 10.16 -4.10 0.12
N GLY A 49 10.42 -2.81 -0.07
CA GLY A 49 11.05 -2.32 -1.28
C GLY A 49 10.14 -2.48 -2.49
N ASN A 50 10.61 -3.25 -3.49
CA ASN A 50 9.81 -3.59 -4.68
C ASN A 50 9.17 -4.99 -4.59
N ASP A 51 9.17 -5.63 -3.42
CA ASP A 51 8.51 -6.92 -3.22
C ASP A 51 7.23 -6.72 -2.40
N VAL A 52 6.09 -7.17 -2.93
CA VAL A 52 4.79 -7.17 -2.25
C VAL A 52 4.44 -8.58 -1.82
N PHE A 53 4.16 -8.77 -0.54
CA PHE A 53 3.82 -10.05 0.05
C PHE A 53 2.33 -10.09 0.38
N LEU A 54 1.55 -10.87 -0.38
CA LEU A 54 0.10 -10.95 -0.19
C LEU A 54 -0.30 -12.25 0.54
N PRO A 55 -1.21 -12.18 1.54
CA PRO A 55 -1.89 -13.35 2.09
C PRO A 55 -2.70 -14.09 1.00
N ALA A 56 -2.90 -15.40 1.15
CA ALA A 56 -3.53 -16.22 0.11
C ALA A 56 -4.97 -15.80 -0.19
N GLY A 57 -5.72 -15.35 0.82
CA GLY A 57 -7.10 -14.88 0.68
C GLY A 57 -7.25 -13.53 0.00
N GLU A 58 -6.16 -12.77 -0.16
CA GLU A 58 -6.15 -11.42 -0.73
C GLU A 58 -5.72 -11.41 -2.20
N ALA A 59 -5.53 -12.59 -2.80
CA ALA A 59 -5.21 -12.71 -4.21
C ALA A 59 -6.38 -12.20 -5.07
N GLY A 60 -6.26 -10.98 -5.59
CA GLY A 60 -7.28 -10.32 -6.38
C GLY A 60 -7.92 -9.11 -5.70
N ASN A 61 -7.57 -8.81 -4.45
CA ASN A 61 -7.95 -7.57 -3.80
C ASN A 61 -7.14 -6.41 -4.40
N VAL A 62 -7.74 -5.73 -5.39
CA VAL A 62 -7.07 -4.64 -6.13
C VAL A 62 -6.82 -3.43 -5.23
N ALA A 63 -7.73 -3.13 -4.29
CA ALA A 63 -7.58 -2.01 -3.38
C ALA A 63 -6.38 -2.21 -2.44
N LEU A 64 -6.29 -3.39 -1.81
CA LEU A 64 -5.13 -3.74 -0.99
C LEU A 64 -3.84 -3.77 -1.83
N LEU A 65 -3.90 -4.29 -3.06
CA LEU A 65 -2.75 -4.26 -3.95
C LEU A 65 -2.30 -2.83 -4.28
N ALA A 66 -3.24 -1.89 -4.47
CA ALA A 66 -2.94 -0.49 -4.72
C ALA A 66 -2.32 0.19 -3.48
N HIS A 67 -2.74 -0.20 -2.27
CA HIS A 67 -2.10 0.19 -1.01
C HIS A 67 -0.62 -0.20 -1.03
N GLU A 68 -0.34 -1.49 -1.22
CA GLU A 68 1.04 -2.00 -1.17
C GLU A 68 1.91 -1.43 -2.29
N LEU A 69 1.34 -1.21 -3.48
CA LEU A 69 2.07 -0.56 -4.58
C LEU A 69 2.37 0.91 -4.30
N THR A 70 1.55 1.59 -3.49
CA THR A 70 1.86 2.95 -3.03
C THR A 70 3.16 2.94 -2.23
N HIS A 71 3.38 1.94 -1.38
CA HIS A 71 4.65 1.76 -0.66
C HIS A 71 5.82 1.42 -1.58
N CYS A 72 5.61 0.61 -2.63
CA CYS A 72 6.65 0.41 -3.65
C CYS A 72 7.02 1.73 -4.34
N GLY A 73 6.05 2.57 -4.70
CA GLY A 73 6.28 3.90 -5.25
C GLY A 73 7.06 4.80 -4.29
N GLN A 74 6.69 4.82 -3.02
CA GLN A 74 7.40 5.55 -1.97
C GLN A 74 8.85 5.07 -1.82
N TYR A 75 9.09 3.75 -1.87
CA TYR A 75 10.45 3.19 -1.88
C TYR A 75 11.25 3.64 -3.11
N GLN A 76 10.66 3.60 -4.29
CA GLN A 76 11.29 4.03 -5.54
C GLN A 76 11.63 5.53 -5.52
N GLN A 77 10.75 6.36 -4.97
CA GLN A 77 10.90 7.81 -4.95
C GLN A 77 11.85 8.29 -3.84
N TRP A 78 11.71 7.77 -2.62
CA TRP A 78 12.44 8.25 -1.45
C TRP A 78 13.78 7.53 -1.26
N GLY A 79 13.94 6.36 -1.88
CA GLY A 79 15.07 5.47 -1.66
C GLY A 79 15.00 4.71 -0.34
N PRO A 80 15.89 3.72 -0.16
CA PRO A 80 15.80 2.76 0.94
C PRO A 80 15.91 3.39 2.33
N LEU A 81 16.83 4.33 2.53
CA LEU A 81 17.09 4.91 3.84
C LEU A 81 15.87 5.68 4.38
N THR A 82 15.30 6.56 3.55
CA THR A 82 14.14 7.35 3.93
C THR A 82 12.89 6.48 4.05
N TYR A 83 12.70 5.51 3.16
CA TYR A 83 11.57 4.57 3.22
C TYR A 83 11.55 3.80 4.54
N TYR A 84 12.63 3.09 4.88
CA TYR A 84 12.67 2.30 6.10
C TYR A 84 12.66 3.15 7.37
N GLY A 85 13.28 4.34 7.34
CA GLY A 85 13.21 5.28 8.46
C GLY A 85 11.79 5.75 8.76
N ARG A 86 11.00 6.06 7.72
CA ARG A 86 9.59 6.46 7.86
C ARG A 86 8.70 5.30 8.30
N GLY A 87 8.87 4.11 7.71
CA GLY A 87 8.14 2.91 8.11
C GLY A 87 8.38 2.52 9.58
N LEU A 88 9.61 2.70 10.09
CA LEU A 88 9.90 2.50 11.52
C LEU A 88 9.11 3.47 12.42
N VAL A 89 9.01 4.74 12.03
CA VAL A 89 8.24 5.75 12.79
C VAL A 89 6.75 5.39 12.81
N ASP A 90 6.17 5.02 11.66
CA ASP A 90 4.76 4.65 11.59
C ASP A 90 4.48 3.34 12.35
N ARG A 91 5.43 2.38 12.36
CA ARG A 91 5.31 1.18 13.20
C ARG A 91 5.35 1.50 14.69
N ILE A 92 6.20 2.43 15.12
CA ILE A 92 6.22 2.89 16.53
C ILE A 92 4.87 3.52 16.89
N ARG A 93 4.33 4.39 16.02
CA ARG A 93 3.00 5.01 16.23
C ARG A 93 1.91 3.96 16.34
N GLU A 94 1.90 2.96 15.46
CA GLU A 94 0.93 1.87 15.50
C GLU A 94 1.01 1.10 16.82
N VAL A 95 2.23 0.78 17.29
CA VAL A 95 2.43 0.07 18.56
C VAL A 95 1.95 0.90 19.75
N LEU A 96 2.27 2.19 19.79
CA LEU A 96 1.80 3.10 20.84
C LEU A 96 0.27 3.19 20.85
N HIS A 97 -0.35 3.31 19.66
CA HIS A 97 -1.79 3.35 19.52
C HIS A 97 -2.46 2.05 19.98
N LEU A 98 -2.04 0.90 19.43
CA LEU A 98 -2.69 -0.39 19.69
C LEU A 98 -2.42 -0.95 21.09
N ARG A 99 -1.22 -0.76 21.65
CA ARG A 99 -0.84 -1.37 22.93
C ARG A 99 -1.03 -0.45 24.12
N LEU A 100 -0.86 0.86 23.93
CA LEU A 100 -0.89 1.83 25.03
C LEU A 100 -2.07 2.81 24.91
N GLY A 101 -2.83 2.78 23.82
CA GLY A 101 -3.89 3.76 23.57
C GLY A 101 -3.36 5.18 23.38
N VAL A 102 -2.08 5.34 23.03
CA VAL A 102 -1.41 6.65 22.92
C VAL A 102 -1.32 7.05 21.46
N GLY A 103 -1.81 8.26 21.15
CA GLY A 103 -1.79 8.82 19.80
C GLY A 103 -2.86 8.24 18.88
N GLU A 104 -2.83 8.66 17.61
CA GLU A 104 -3.76 8.22 16.58
C GLU A 104 -3.18 7.05 15.76
N SER A 105 -4.08 6.26 15.17
CA SER A 105 -3.72 5.23 14.20
C SER A 105 -2.99 5.86 13.01
N PRO A 106 -1.86 5.30 12.54
CA PRO A 106 -1.13 5.83 11.39
C PRO A 106 -1.93 5.70 10.08
N TYR A 107 -3.00 4.91 10.06
CA TYR A 107 -3.92 4.77 8.93
C TYR A 107 -5.01 5.83 8.90
N ARG A 108 -5.33 6.44 10.05
CA ARG A 108 -6.40 7.43 10.13
C ARG A 108 -5.94 8.72 9.48
N TYR A 109 -6.73 9.21 8.53
CA TYR A 109 -6.53 10.52 7.91
C TYR A 109 -7.79 11.38 8.04
N ALA A 110 -7.61 12.69 7.96
CA ALA A 110 -8.70 13.65 7.83
C ALA A 110 -8.64 14.25 6.44
N ALA A 111 -9.80 14.35 5.79
CA ALA A 111 -9.93 15.07 4.55
C ALA A 111 -9.89 16.57 4.86
N ASP A 112 -8.84 17.22 4.39
CA ASP A 112 -8.62 18.66 4.47
C ASP A 112 -7.94 19.13 3.19
N ASP A 113 -7.59 20.42 3.10
CA ASP A 113 -7.05 21.01 1.88
C ASP A 113 -5.57 20.67 1.61
N ARG A 114 -4.94 19.80 2.43
CA ARG A 114 -3.54 19.44 2.24
C ARG A 114 -3.37 18.55 0.99
N PRO A 115 -2.27 18.70 0.25
CA PRO A 115 -2.00 17.81 -0.88
C PRO A 115 -1.69 16.39 -0.41
N PHE A 116 -1.91 15.38 -1.27
CA PHE A 116 -1.63 13.96 -0.99
C PHE A 116 -0.23 13.71 -0.39
N THR A 117 0.79 14.43 -0.86
CA THR A 117 2.18 14.29 -0.41
C THR A 117 2.42 14.78 1.03
N ALA A 118 1.48 15.51 1.63
CA ALA A 118 1.54 15.97 3.02
C ALA A 118 1.00 14.93 4.02
N TYR A 119 0.39 13.83 3.55
CA TYR A 119 -0.04 12.72 4.39
C TYR A 119 1.14 11.80 4.76
N GLY A 120 1.03 11.12 5.91
CA GLY A 120 1.96 10.09 6.36
C GLY A 120 2.06 8.90 5.40
N MET A 121 3.06 8.05 5.60
CA MET A 121 3.35 6.93 4.69
C MET A 121 2.16 5.96 4.62
N GLU A 122 1.64 5.54 5.78
CA GLU A 122 0.46 4.65 5.87
C GLU A 122 -0.85 5.37 5.50
N GLN A 123 -0.96 6.67 5.79
CA GLN A 123 -2.13 7.47 5.38
C GLN A 123 -2.25 7.54 3.85
N GLN A 124 -1.13 7.73 3.15
CA GLN A 124 -1.10 7.70 1.69
C GLN A 124 -1.56 6.35 1.15
N GLY A 125 -1.08 5.24 1.72
CA GLY A 125 -1.54 3.89 1.36
C GLY A 125 -3.04 3.72 1.58
N GLN A 126 -3.55 4.12 2.75
CA GLN A 126 -4.97 4.02 3.10
C GLN A 126 -5.86 4.88 2.19
N ILE A 127 -5.47 6.12 1.89
CA ILE A 127 -6.20 6.99 0.96
C ILE A 127 -6.33 6.33 -0.42
N VAL A 128 -5.27 5.67 -0.89
CA VAL A 128 -5.30 4.97 -2.18
C VAL A 128 -6.18 3.73 -2.11
N GLU A 129 -6.08 2.93 -1.04
CA GLU A 129 -6.95 1.77 -0.82
C GLU A 129 -8.43 2.17 -0.81
N ASP A 130 -8.79 3.19 -0.02
CA ASP A 130 -10.15 3.69 0.11
C ASP A 130 -10.67 4.24 -1.23
N CYS A 131 -9.83 4.97 -1.98
CA CYS A 131 -10.16 5.42 -3.33
C CYS A 131 -10.49 4.24 -4.26
N PHE A 132 -9.73 3.14 -4.19
CA PHE A 132 -9.96 1.94 -4.99
C PHE A 132 -11.18 1.13 -4.52
N ASN A 133 -11.56 1.26 -3.26
CA ASN A 133 -12.81 0.75 -2.70
C ASN A 133 -14.03 1.62 -3.05
N GLY A 134 -13.82 2.80 -3.66
CA GLY A 134 -14.87 3.69 -4.13
C GLY A 134 -15.27 4.78 -3.14
N ASP A 135 -14.46 5.06 -2.13
CA ASP A 135 -14.69 6.20 -1.23
C ASP A 135 -14.49 7.53 -1.98
N ALA A 136 -15.54 8.35 -2.01
CA ALA A 136 -15.54 9.61 -2.75
C ALA A 136 -14.60 10.67 -2.14
N THR A 137 -14.41 10.64 -0.82
CA THR A 137 -13.51 11.56 -0.11
C THR A 137 -12.06 11.21 -0.44
N ALA A 138 -11.72 9.93 -0.32
CA ALA A 138 -10.40 9.41 -0.67
C ALA A 138 -10.10 9.61 -2.16
N ALA A 139 -11.10 9.44 -3.04
CA ALA A 139 -10.98 9.76 -4.45
C ALA A 139 -10.70 11.26 -4.67
N GLY A 140 -11.23 12.16 -3.86
CA GLY A 140 -10.91 13.59 -3.91
C GLY A 140 -9.44 13.91 -3.59
N ILE A 141 -8.77 13.07 -2.78
CA ILE A 141 -7.40 13.30 -2.27
C ILE A 141 -6.36 12.51 -3.08
N SER A 142 -6.65 11.25 -3.39
CA SER A 142 -5.74 10.33 -4.07
C SER A 142 -5.33 10.89 -5.45
N PRO A 143 -4.05 10.80 -5.85
CA PRO A 143 -3.63 11.08 -7.22
C PRO A 143 -3.88 9.90 -8.17
N TYR A 144 -4.23 8.72 -7.63
CA TYR A 144 -4.43 7.50 -8.40
C TYR A 144 -5.91 7.19 -8.58
N ARG A 145 -6.25 6.58 -9.72
CA ARG A 145 -7.62 6.18 -10.06
C ARG A 145 -7.62 4.74 -10.54
N PRO A 146 -8.54 3.90 -10.04
CA PRO A 146 -8.79 2.61 -10.68
C PRO A 146 -9.27 2.84 -12.12
N ALA A 147 -9.08 1.86 -12.98
CA ALA A 147 -9.69 1.94 -14.31
C ALA A 147 -11.20 2.11 -14.20
N SER A 148 -11.75 3.04 -14.99
CA SER A 148 -13.20 3.25 -15.09
C SER A 148 -13.86 1.91 -15.36
N ARG A 149 -14.82 1.51 -14.50
CA ARG A 149 -15.68 0.38 -14.82
C ARG A 149 -16.50 0.78 -16.05
N THR A 150 -16.15 0.24 -17.21
CA THR A 150 -17.05 0.27 -18.36
C THR A 150 -18.29 -0.50 -17.94
N VAL A 151 -19.39 0.24 -17.72
CA VAL A 151 -20.72 -0.33 -17.50
C VAL A 151 -21.20 -0.94 -18.81
#